data_AF-A0A536ZHL5-F1
#
_entry.id   AF-A0A536ZHL5-F1
#
_cell.length_a   1.000
_cell.length_b   1.000
_cell.length_c   1.000
_cell.angle_alpha   90.00
_cell.angle_beta   90.00
_cell.angle_gamma   90.00
#
_symmetry.space_group_name_H-M   'P 1'
#
loop_
_entity.id
_entity.type
_entity.pdbx_description
1 polymer ?
#
loop_
_entity_poly.entity_id
_entity_poly.type
_entity_poly.pdbx_seq_one_letter_code
_entity_poly.pdbx_strand_id
1 'polypeptide(L)'
;MTLPARRAALTAVVSIGCKIAIAEHSTCICAPSLLPPPALTSPLARIRVVLCATSHPGNIGATARAMRAMGLSRLVLVAPQKFPDPDADARAAGAIALLRAATVVPALDAALAGATLAIGFSARPREFAGAALPVRAAA
;
A
#
# COMPACT_ATOMS: atom_id res chain seq x y z
N MET A 1 -26.85 -5.23 -7.21
CA MET A 1 -26.09 -5.52 -5.98
C MET A 1 -24.75 -6.10 -6.41
N THR A 2 -23.69 -5.34 -6.12
CA THR A 2 -22.46 -5.22 -6.91
C THR A 2 -21.47 -6.36 -6.64
N LEU A 3 -21.13 -7.07 -7.71
CA LEU A 3 -20.16 -8.17 -7.75
C LEU A 3 -18.76 -7.82 -8.32
N PRO A 4 -18.15 -6.63 -8.14
CA PRO A 4 -16.77 -6.41 -8.59
C PRO A 4 -15.69 -6.74 -7.52
N ALA A 5 -16.04 -6.97 -6.25
CA ALA A 5 -15.06 -7.04 -5.16
C ALA A 5 -14.34 -8.40 -4.95
N ARG A 6 -14.61 -9.43 -5.76
CA ARG A 6 -14.10 -10.81 -5.53
C ARG A 6 -12.86 -11.21 -6.33
N ARG A 7 -12.26 -10.32 -7.14
CA ARG A 7 -11.06 -10.66 -7.92
C ARG A 7 -9.94 -9.64 -7.69
N ALA A 8 -8.82 -10.15 -7.12
CA ALA A 8 -7.44 -9.69 -7.28
C ALA A 8 -6.72 -8.91 -6.15
N ALA A 9 -7.33 -8.58 -5.01
CA ALA A 9 -6.59 -7.95 -3.91
C ALA A 9 -6.55 -8.86 -2.66
N LEU A 10 -5.54 -9.72 -2.57
CA LEU A 10 -5.11 -10.33 -1.30
C LEU A 10 -4.78 -9.18 -0.34
N THR A 11 -5.74 -8.73 0.46
CA THR A 11 -5.59 -7.59 1.38
C THR A 11 -5.23 -8.13 2.76
N ALA A 12 -3.95 -8.19 3.09
CA ALA A 12 -3.49 -8.52 4.44
C ALA A 12 -3.63 -7.29 5.34
N VAL A 13 -4.56 -7.28 6.29
CA VAL A 13 -4.68 -6.15 7.22
C VAL A 13 -3.64 -6.31 8.35
N VAL A 14 -2.48 -5.66 8.23
CA VAL A 14 -1.46 -5.54 9.28
C VAL A 14 -1.95 -4.56 10.34
N SER A 15 -2.60 -5.08 11.37
CA SER A 15 -2.76 -4.36 12.63
C SER A 15 -1.42 -4.27 13.36
N ILE A 16 -1.29 -3.41 14.39
CA ILE A 16 -0.18 -3.41 15.38
C ILE A 16 -0.28 -4.71 16.24
N GLY A 17 -0.13 -5.84 15.56
CA GLY A 17 -0.67 -7.14 15.90
C GLY A 17 -0.74 -7.91 14.60
N CYS A 18 0.46 -8.21 14.08
CA CYS A 18 0.72 -8.78 12.77
C CYS A 18 0.07 -10.13 12.59
N LYS A 19 -0.69 -10.30 11.49
CA LYS A 19 -1.46 -11.48 11.10
C LYS A 19 -1.47 -11.58 9.57
N ILE A 20 -0.59 -12.41 9.01
CA ILE A 20 -0.47 -12.72 7.57
C ILE A 20 -1.44 -13.85 7.27
N ALA A 21 -2.32 -13.67 6.27
CA ALA A 21 -3.12 -14.76 5.73
C ALA A 21 -2.43 -15.28 4.46
N ILE A 22 -1.72 -16.40 4.59
CA ILE A 22 -1.25 -17.20 3.46
C ILE A 22 -2.41 -18.10 3.07
N ALA A 23 -2.95 -17.92 1.87
CA ALA A 23 -3.83 -18.91 1.28
C ALA A 23 -2.95 -19.99 0.65
N GLU A 24 -2.83 -21.15 1.30
CA GLU A 24 -2.34 -22.35 0.65
C GLU A 24 -3.32 -22.74 -0.45
N HIS A 25 -2.92 -22.52 -1.70
CA HIS A 25 -3.37 -23.35 -2.81
C HIS A 25 -2.14 -23.76 -3.60
N SER A 26 -1.74 -25.01 -3.38
CA SER A 26 -0.96 -25.78 -4.34
C SER A 26 -1.67 -25.72 -5.68
N THR A 27 -1.10 -25.02 -6.65
CA THR A 27 -1.27 -25.35 -8.06
C THR A 27 -0.10 -24.77 -8.84
N CYS A 28 0.76 -25.67 -9.26
CA CYS A 28 1.70 -25.43 -10.34
C CYS A 28 0.90 -24.99 -11.59
N ILE A 29 1.12 -23.77 -12.06
CA ILE A 29 0.84 -23.42 -13.46
C ILE A 29 2.07 -22.68 -13.97
N CYS A 30 2.95 -23.46 -14.61
CA CYS A 30 3.79 -22.95 -15.67
C CYS A 30 2.88 -22.38 -16.77
N ALA A 31 2.88 -21.06 -16.94
CA ALA A 31 2.61 -20.45 -18.24
C ALA A 31 3.24 -19.04 -18.34
N PRO A 32 3.71 -18.63 -19.53
CA PRO A 32 4.80 -17.67 -19.68
C PRO A 32 4.30 -16.28 -20.07
N SER A 33 4.72 -15.25 -19.35
CA SER A 33 4.95 -13.94 -19.96
C SER A 33 6.37 -13.50 -19.60
N LEU A 34 7.26 -13.78 -20.53
CA LEU A 34 8.68 -13.48 -20.47
C LEU A 34 8.87 -11.98 -20.76
N LEU A 35 8.55 -11.14 -19.79
CA LEU A 35 9.26 -9.87 -19.67
C LEU A 35 9.60 -9.66 -18.19
N PRO A 36 10.87 -9.83 -17.79
CA PRO A 36 11.26 -9.39 -16.47
C PRO A 36 10.91 -7.89 -16.38
N PRO A 37 10.16 -7.45 -15.35
CA PRO A 37 10.02 -6.02 -15.11
C PRO A 37 11.43 -5.42 -15.07
N PRO A 38 11.66 -4.26 -15.70
CA PRO A 38 13.00 -3.68 -15.84
C PRO A 38 13.67 -3.75 -14.49
N ALA A 39 14.87 -4.35 -14.44
CA ALA A 39 15.58 -4.71 -13.21
C ALA A 39 15.43 -3.61 -12.18
N LEU A 40 14.48 -3.79 -11.25
CA LEU A 40 14.20 -2.78 -10.25
C LEU A 40 15.43 -2.79 -9.35
N THR A 41 16.20 -1.71 -9.42
CA THR A 41 17.51 -1.55 -8.78
C THR A 41 17.47 -1.79 -7.27
N SER A 42 16.26 -1.79 -6.68
CA SER A 42 15.98 -2.15 -5.30
C SER A 42 14.66 -2.92 -5.19
N PRO A 43 14.57 -3.96 -4.33
CA PRO A 43 13.31 -4.67 -4.06
C PRO A 43 12.21 -3.73 -3.54
N LEU A 44 12.60 -2.62 -2.91
CA LEU A 44 11.68 -1.59 -2.39
C LEU A 44 10.94 -0.82 -3.50
N ALA A 45 11.46 -0.80 -4.72
CA ALA A 45 10.81 -0.10 -5.84
C ALA A 45 9.49 -0.78 -6.28
N ARG A 46 9.25 -2.02 -5.84
CA ARG A 46 7.99 -2.75 -6.03
C ARG A 46 6.91 -2.37 -5.03
N ILE A 47 7.30 -1.73 -3.92
CA ILE A 47 6.39 -1.40 -2.82
C ILE A 47 5.75 -0.05 -3.10
N ARG A 48 4.42 0.01 -2.96
CA ARG A 48 3.61 1.23 -3.06
C ARG A 48 2.97 1.49 -1.71
N VAL A 49 3.12 2.71 -1.21
CA VAL A 49 2.42 3.17 -0.01
C VAL A 49 1.17 3.91 -0.46
N VAL A 50 0.01 3.46 0.01
CA VAL A 50 -1.30 4.02 -0.36
C VAL A 50 -1.92 4.68 0.86
N LEU A 51 -2.23 5.97 0.77
CA LEU A 51 -2.97 6.70 1.80
C LEU A 51 -4.40 6.96 1.31
N CYS A 52 -5.39 6.48 2.07
CA CYS A 52 -6.79 6.61 1.72
C CYS A 52 -7.47 7.72 2.52
N ALA A 53 -8.21 8.59 1.83
CA ALA A 53 -9.06 9.64 2.40
C ALA A 53 -8.36 10.44 3.50
N THR A 54 -7.10 10.84 3.27
CA THR A 54 -6.31 11.55 4.28
C THR A 54 -6.93 12.91 4.58
N SER A 55 -7.30 13.12 5.85
CA SER A 55 -7.98 14.34 6.29
C SER A 55 -7.03 15.53 6.40
N HIS A 56 -5.87 15.33 7.05
CA HIS A 56 -4.92 16.41 7.30
C HIS A 56 -3.69 16.28 6.39
N PRO A 57 -3.36 17.31 5.56
CA PRO A 57 -2.23 17.26 4.63
C PRO A 57 -0.88 17.02 5.33
N GLY A 58 -0.71 17.47 6.57
CA GLY A 58 0.49 17.19 7.36
C GLY A 58 0.80 15.68 7.53
N ASN A 59 -0.21 14.81 7.52
CA ASN A 59 0.00 13.35 7.58
C ASN A 59 0.59 12.80 6.28
N ILE A 60 0.29 13.43 5.14
CA ILE A 60 0.88 13.09 3.84
C ILE A 60 2.38 13.42 3.88
N GLY A 61 2.74 14.61 4.37
CA GLY A 61 4.13 15.03 4.57
C GLY A 61 4.90 14.12 5.53
N ALA A 62 4.31 13.81 6.70
CA ALA A 62 4.93 12.90 7.67
C ALA A 62 5.14 11.49 7.09
N THR A 63 4.19 10.99 6.30
CA THR A 63 4.34 9.70 5.60
C THR A 63 5.47 9.76 4.58
N ALA A 64 5.54 10.81 3.75
CA ALA A 64 6.62 10.98 2.78
C ALA A 64 7.99 11.01 3.46
N ARG A 65 8.10 11.69 4.61
CA ARG A 65 9.33 11.71 5.43
C ARG A 65 9.72 10.31 5.89
N ALA A 66 8.77 9.54 6.42
CA ALA A 66 9.01 8.16 6.86
C ALA A 66 9.43 7.25 5.69
N MET A 67 8.74 7.37 4.55
CA MET A 67 9.07 6.63 3.33
C MET A 67 10.50 6.89 2.86
N ARG A 68 10.92 8.16 2.81
CA ARG A 68 12.29 8.52 2.44
C ARG A 68 13.33 7.88 3.36
N ALA A 69 13.09 7.92 4.67
CA ALA A 69 13.98 7.29 5.65
C ALA A 69 14.08 5.76 5.46
N MET A 70 13.01 5.13 4.99
CA MET A 70 12.93 3.69 4.71
C MET A 70 13.35 3.31 3.27
N GLY A 71 13.76 4.27 2.43
CA GLY A 71 14.12 4.01 1.03
C GLY A 71 12.94 3.69 0.10
N LEU A 72 11.71 4.02 0.51
CA LEU A 72 10.50 3.86 -0.29
C LEU A 72 10.27 5.09 -1.17
N SER A 73 9.88 4.85 -2.42
CA SER A 73 9.79 5.91 -3.43
C SER A 73 8.41 6.10 -4.08
N ARG A 74 7.44 5.20 -3.84
CA ARG A 74 6.13 5.22 -4.53
C ARG A 74 4.99 5.51 -3.58
N LEU A 75 4.48 6.75 -3.61
CA LEU A 75 3.33 7.22 -2.84
C LEU A 75 2.10 7.35 -3.74
N VAL A 76 0.97 6.81 -3.30
CA VAL A 76 -0.34 6.95 -3.95
C VAL A 76 -1.34 7.51 -2.95
N LEU A 77 -2.10 8.52 -3.36
CA LEU A 77 -3.13 9.16 -2.54
C LEU A 77 -4.50 8.86 -3.13
N VAL A 78 -5.37 8.22 -2.36
CA VAL A 78 -6.75 7.92 -2.76
C VAL A 78 -7.66 8.97 -2.14
N ALA A 79 -8.27 9.81 -2.97
CA ALA A 79 -9.22 10.86 -2.56
C ALA A 79 -8.77 11.67 -1.31
N PRO A 80 -7.56 12.26 -1.30
CA PRO A 80 -7.14 13.12 -0.19
C PRO A 80 -8.06 14.34 -0.08
N GLN A 81 -8.35 14.82 1.14
CA GLN A 81 -9.20 16.00 1.30
C GLN A 81 -8.52 17.29 0.81
N LYS A 82 -7.22 17.41 1.04
CA LYS A 82 -6.40 18.58 0.64
C LYS A 82 -5.02 18.13 0.20
N PHE A 83 -4.73 18.28 -1.08
CA PHE A 83 -3.42 18.02 -1.68
C PHE A 83 -3.39 18.57 -3.13
N PRO A 84 -2.35 19.29 -3.58
CA PRO A 84 -1.15 19.71 -2.85
C PRO A 84 -1.44 20.78 -1.78
N ASP A 85 -0.62 20.86 -0.74
CA ASP A 85 -0.83 21.78 0.40
C ASP A 85 0.52 22.10 1.09
N PRO A 86 0.78 23.37 1.48
CA PRO A 86 2.03 23.76 2.15
C PRO A 86 2.29 23.04 3.48
N ASP A 87 1.26 22.59 4.20
CA ASP A 87 1.42 21.83 5.44
C ASP A 87 2.04 20.44 5.17
N ALA A 88 1.73 19.85 4.02
CA ALA A 88 2.35 18.59 3.60
C ALA A 88 3.85 18.82 3.31
N ASP A 89 4.18 19.89 2.61
CA ASP A 89 5.57 20.25 2.28
C ASP A 89 6.40 20.54 3.54
N ALA A 90 5.84 21.33 4.46
CA ALA A 90 6.48 21.66 5.75
C ALA A 90 6.80 20.40 6.57
N ARG A 91 5.94 19.37 6.51
CA ARG A 91 6.13 18.11 7.25
C ARG A 91 7.00 17.07 6.54
N ALA A 92 7.26 17.24 5.24
CA ALA A 92 8.01 16.28 4.43
C ALA A 92 9.52 16.23 4.74
N ALA A 93 10.10 17.31 5.29
CA ALA A 93 11.50 17.39 5.70
C ALA A 93 12.50 16.73 4.70
N GLY A 94 12.58 17.29 3.50
CA GLY A 94 13.46 16.79 2.43
C GLY A 94 12.89 15.61 1.63
N ALA A 95 11.64 15.20 1.89
CA ALA A 95 10.89 14.24 1.07
C ALA A 95 9.97 14.90 0.03
N ILE A 96 10.20 16.18 -0.33
CA ILE A 96 9.38 16.92 -1.31
C ILE A 96 9.32 16.21 -2.67
N ALA A 97 10.41 15.55 -3.08
CA ALA A 97 10.42 14.76 -4.31
C ALA A 97 9.36 13.65 -4.32
N LEU A 98 9.07 13.04 -3.17
CA LEU A 98 8.01 12.03 -3.05
C LEU A 98 6.62 12.63 -3.18
N LEU A 99 6.40 13.82 -2.60
CA LEU A 99 5.12 14.53 -2.72
C LEU A 99 4.86 14.94 -4.17
N ARG A 100 5.88 15.44 -4.86
CA ARG A 100 5.79 15.83 -6.28
C ARG A 100 5.56 14.63 -7.21
N ALA A 101 6.14 13.48 -6.88
CA ALA A 101 5.95 12.24 -7.62
C ALA A 101 4.69 11.44 -7.20
N ALA A 102 3.93 11.92 -6.20
CA ALA A 102 2.78 11.21 -5.68
C ALA A 102 1.67 11.13 -6.73
N THR A 103 1.11 9.93 -6.91
CA THR A 103 -0.03 9.73 -7.82
C THR A 103 -1.33 9.90 -7.04
N VAL A 104 -2.22 10.79 -7.50
CA VAL A 104 -3.54 10.98 -6.91
C VAL A 104 -4.59 10.24 -7.72
N VAL A 105 -5.40 9.43 -7.07
CA VAL A 105 -6.48 8.65 -7.71
C VAL A 105 -7.80 8.81 -6.96
N PRO A 106 -8.95 8.70 -7.64
CA PRO A 106 -10.25 8.90 -7.01
C PRO A 106 -10.72 7.70 -6.18
N ALA A 107 -10.22 6.49 -6.47
CA ALA A 107 -10.72 5.24 -5.89
C ALA A 107 -9.61 4.26 -5.52
N LEU A 108 -9.87 3.42 -4.53
CA LEU A 108 -8.91 2.44 -4.02
C LEU A 108 -8.55 1.39 -5.08
N ASP A 109 -9.51 0.97 -5.91
CA ASP A 109 -9.29 -0.02 -6.97
C ASP A 109 -8.20 0.42 -7.95
N ALA A 110 -8.16 1.73 -8.28
CA ALA A 110 -7.12 2.29 -9.13
C ALA A 110 -5.74 2.27 -8.46
N ALA A 111 -5.67 2.50 -7.14
CA ALA A 111 -4.41 2.42 -6.39
C ALA A 111 -3.87 0.99 -6.29
N LEU A 112 -4.77 -0.01 -6.20
CA LEU A 112 -4.43 -1.43 -6.07
C LEU A 112 -4.24 -2.13 -7.41
N ALA A 113 -4.54 -1.49 -8.54
CA ALA A 113 -4.35 -2.05 -9.86
C ALA A 113 -2.92 -2.61 -10.04
N GLY A 114 -2.84 -3.85 -10.53
CA GLY A 114 -1.58 -4.58 -10.74
C GLY A 114 -0.82 -4.97 -9.46
N ALA A 115 -1.41 -4.83 -8.27
CA ALA A 115 -0.82 -5.36 -7.05
C ALA A 115 -1.10 -6.86 -6.91
N THR A 116 -0.06 -7.66 -6.68
CA THR A 116 -0.20 -9.10 -6.36
C THR A 116 -0.55 -9.32 -4.90
N LEU A 117 -0.11 -8.41 -4.02
CA LEU A 117 -0.35 -8.43 -2.58
C LEU A 117 -0.70 -7.00 -2.15
N ALA A 118 -1.81 -6.85 -1.45
CA ALA A 118 -2.23 -5.62 -0.79
C ALA A 118 -2.12 -5.80 0.71
N ILE A 119 -1.68 -4.76 1.42
CA ILE A 119 -1.60 -4.79 2.88
C ILE A 119 -2.32 -3.57 3.43
N GLY A 120 -3.42 -3.78 4.16
CA GLY A 120 -4.14 -2.73 4.87
C GLY A 120 -3.57 -2.55 6.27
N PHE A 121 -3.65 -1.36 6.86
CA PHE A 121 -3.30 -1.19 8.28
C PHE A 121 -4.55 -0.81 9.08
N SER A 122 -4.73 -1.38 10.27
CA SER A 122 -5.83 -1.04 11.17
C SER A 122 -5.36 -0.98 12.61
N ALA A 123 -5.97 -0.13 13.43
CA ALA A 123 -5.65 -0.09 14.85
C ALA A 123 -6.40 -1.18 15.65
N ARG A 124 -7.48 -1.75 15.09
CA ARG A 124 -8.34 -2.72 15.76
C ARG A 124 -8.66 -3.88 14.82
N PRO A 125 -8.93 -5.08 15.36
CA PRO A 125 -9.51 -6.16 14.58
C PRO A 125 -10.80 -5.68 13.93
N ARG A 126 -10.98 -5.98 12.65
CA ARG A 126 -12.25 -5.72 11.96
C ARG A 126 -13.05 -7.00 11.89
N GLU A 127 -14.36 -6.87 11.93
CA GLU A 127 -15.32 -7.97 11.81
C GLU A 127 -15.14 -8.82 10.54
N PHE A 128 -14.63 -8.21 9.47
CA PHE A 128 -14.31 -8.87 8.19
C PHE A 128 -12.82 -9.18 8.02
N ALA A 129 -11.99 -8.96 9.04
CA ALA A 129 -10.61 -9.42 9.02
C ALA A 129 -10.60 -10.92 9.36
N GLY A 130 -9.86 -11.71 8.58
CA GLY A 130 -9.71 -13.14 8.83
C GLY A 130 -9.11 -13.44 10.22
N ALA A 131 -9.12 -14.73 10.60
CA ALA A 131 -8.50 -15.18 11.83
C ALA A 131 -7.06 -14.72 11.85
N ALA A 132 -6.78 -13.89 12.84
CA ALA A 132 -5.53 -13.20 12.81
C ALA A 132 -4.46 -14.20 13.40
N LEU A 133 -3.19 -14.25 12.94
CA LEU A 133 -2.09 -15.13 13.41
C LEU A 133 -0.81 -14.42 13.89
N PRO A 134 -0.31 -14.59 15.13
CA PRO A 134 0.91 -13.91 15.58
C PRO A 134 2.10 -14.19 14.63
N VAL A 135 3.01 -13.21 14.44
CA VAL A 135 4.16 -13.30 13.50
C VAL A 135 4.88 -14.65 13.57
N ARG A 136 5.17 -15.12 14.77
CA ARG A 136 5.89 -16.37 15.02
C ARG A 136 5.19 -17.60 14.45
N ALA A 137 3.87 -17.58 14.37
CA ALA A 137 3.06 -18.69 13.84
C ALA A 137 2.84 -18.61 12.32
N ALA A 138 3.28 -17.53 11.67
CA ALA A 138 3.11 -17.29 10.24
C ALA A 138 4.42 -17.37 9.43
N ALA A 139 5.55 -17.64 10.09
CA ALA A 139 6.87 -17.86 9.51
C ALA A 139 7.19 -19.35 9.48
#